data_AF-A0A958JF11-F1
#
_entry.id   AF-A0A958JF11-F1
#
_cell.length_a   1.000
_cell.length_b   1.000
_cell.length_c   1.000
_cell.angle_alpha   90.00
_cell.angle_beta   90.00
_cell.angle_gamma   90.00
#
_symmetry.space_group_name_H-M   'P 1'
#
loop_
_entity.id
_entity.type
_entity.pdbx_description
1 polymer ?
#
loop_
_entity_poly.entity_id
_entity_poly.type
_entity_poly.pdbx_seq_one_letter_code
_entity_poly.pdbx_strand_id
1 'polypeptide(L)'
;MKSKAEDLLFAALKRALAELRQRQPGTTPGIIAAVSGGVDSIVLLDGLLMFHAAGVIRVAVGHFDHGLRQGSAAEAEFVKRRAESAGVPYFGAEAPALPPRVNLEAWARSERYRFLEEARCAAGVQWIATAHHRDDQAETLLMRLLSGRLATDAHSIAALGIERGVVRPLLDVSRAVILQYARERRLPYVIDGSNFDLRRTRNRIRHDVLPALRAGYSPNIVDSLATTAGRLSRDESFLWEQAEELAAAASASVEAVRGVPPALRWRVLRVFALKAIGPEAGRIGYRALEKAVQNIGCPLGAERTIELGFGYRLRIDRHGELTFEGVGNLGEMVGVLSPQTLSVPGSVQRVFEDGTGGVVEANLFPVDLQSVGRWRAEARRAAASGAGEPRAYFDFDELQRVAPAGVLRVRSRHPGDSVRVWARGQRKVKKLLQERGLKLTVRDRIPIVEFGQTIVWVPGVARSDVAPIRDSSSNLLELVYRVV
;
A
#
# COMPACT_ATOMS: atom_id res chain seq x y z
N MET A 1 -26.31 11.63 37.62
CA MET A 1 -26.95 11.00 36.44
C MET A 1 -25.84 10.68 35.45
N LYS A 2 -25.72 9.41 35.01
CA LYS A 2 -24.82 9.07 33.90
C LYS A 2 -25.28 9.80 32.65
N SER A 3 -24.34 10.30 31.85
CA SER A 3 -24.70 11.00 30.62
C SER A 3 -25.13 9.99 29.56
N LYS A 4 -26.00 10.42 28.63
CA LYS A 4 -26.40 9.60 27.49
C LYS A 4 -25.19 9.13 26.65
N ALA A 5 -24.13 9.92 26.59
CA ALA A 5 -22.90 9.58 25.88
C ALA A 5 -22.12 8.46 26.59
N GLU A 6 -22.00 8.53 27.93
CA GLU A 6 -21.40 7.48 28.74
C GLU A 6 -22.16 6.17 28.60
N ASP A 7 -23.50 6.18 28.68
CA ASP A 7 -24.29 4.96 28.55
C ASP A 7 -24.14 4.28 27.18
N LEU A 8 -24.11 5.06 26.09
CA LEU A 8 -23.91 4.54 24.74
C LEU A 8 -22.51 3.96 24.54
N LEU A 9 -21.47 4.64 25.06
CA LEU A 9 -20.09 4.17 24.99
C LEU A 9 -19.92 2.85 25.76
N PHE A 10 -20.44 2.79 26.99
CA PHE A 10 -20.35 1.61 27.83
C PHE A 10 -21.17 0.44 27.28
N ALA A 11 -22.33 0.71 26.69
CA ALA A 11 -23.11 -0.33 26.02
C ALA A 11 -22.32 -0.95 24.86
N ALA A 12 -21.63 -0.14 24.05
CA ALA A 12 -20.78 -0.64 22.97
C ALA A 12 -19.58 -1.45 23.48
N LEU A 13 -18.88 -0.95 24.51
CA LEU A 13 -17.78 -1.67 25.15
C LEU A 13 -18.24 -3.00 25.75
N LYS A 14 -19.36 -3.02 26.48
CA LYS A 14 -19.93 -4.26 27.06
C LYS A 14 -20.24 -5.30 26.00
N ARG A 15 -20.84 -4.91 24.87
CA ARG A 15 -21.11 -5.83 23.75
C ARG A 15 -19.81 -6.43 23.21
N ALA A 16 -18.83 -5.58 22.89
CA ALA A 16 -17.54 -6.05 22.39
C ALA A 16 -16.85 -6.99 23.38
N LEU A 17 -16.83 -6.66 24.67
CA LEU A 17 -16.21 -7.51 25.70
C LEU A 17 -16.96 -8.84 25.90
N ALA A 18 -18.29 -8.86 25.76
CA ALA A 18 -19.08 -10.08 25.82
C ALA A 18 -18.72 -11.03 24.67
N GLU A 19 -18.54 -10.52 23.46
CA GLU A 19 -18.08 -11.30 22.30
C GLU A 19 -16.69 -11.92 22.54
N LEU A 20 -15.76 -11.19 23.17
CA LEU A 20 -14.43 -11.73 23.49
C LEU A 20 -14.50 -12.85 24.52
N ARG A 21 -15.36 -12.71 25.53
CA ARG A 21 -15.57 -13.75 26.55
C ARG A 21 -16.19 -15.02 25.97
N GLN A 22 -17.10 -14.89 25.02
CA GLN A 22 -17.67 -16.05 24.32
C GLN A 22 -16.60 -16.83 23.53
N ARG A 23 -15.61 -16.12 22.96
CA ARG A 23 -14.51 -16.72 22.21
C ARG A 23 -13.41 -17.32 23.09
N GLN A 24 -13.23 -16.83 24.31
CA GLN A 24 -12.27 -17.39 25.29
C GLN A 24 -12.93 -17.60 26.66
N PRO A 25 -13.78 -18.63 26.81
CA PRO A 25 -14.42 -18.95 28.08
C PRO A 25 -13.37 -19.29 29.16
N GLY A 26 -13.62 -18.88 30.40
CA GLY A 26 -12.81 -19.29 31.55
C GLY A 26 -11.51 -18.50 31.79
N THR A 27 -11.21 -17.49 30.98
CA THR A 27 -10.05 -16.59 31.21
C THR A 27 -10.46 -15.12 31.15
N THR A 28 -9.78 -14.28 31.94
CA THR A 28 -9.95 -12.82 31.86
C THR A 28 -9.31 -12.31 30.55
N PRO A 29 -10.09 -11.72 29.62
CA PRO A 29 -9.54 -11.26 28.35
C PRO A 29 -8.46 -10.20 28.57
N GLY A 30 -7.28 -10.40 27.96
CA GLY A 30 -6.23 -9.39 27.87
C GLY A 30 -6.34 -8.61 26.57
N ILE A 31 -6.19 -7.29 26.65
CA ILE A 31 -6.30 -6.38 25.51
C ILE A 31 -5.14 -5.38 25.50
N ILE A 32 -4.45 -5.22 24.37
CA ILE A 32 -3.59 -4.08 24.10
C ILE A 32 -4.40 -2.98 23.39
N ALA A 33 -4.54 -1.82 24.04
CA ALA A 33 -5.20 -0.66 23.47
C ALA A 33 -4.22 0.11 22.57
N ALA A 34 -4.56 0.25 21.29
CA ALA A 34 -3.81 1.07 20.34
C ALA A 34 -4.12 2.56 20.56
N VAL A 35 -3.20 3.30 21.18
CA VAL A 35 -3.41 4.68 21.60
C VAL A 35 -2.51 5.63 20.82
N SER A 36 -3.12 6.49 19.99
CA SER A 36 -2.39 7.48 19.19
C SER A 36 -2.32 8.86 19.85
N GLY A 37 -2.92 9.04 21.04
CA GLY A 37 -3.03 10.34 21.72
C GLY A 37 -4.21 11.21 21.26
N GLY A 38 -4.86 10.85 20.16
CA GLY A 38 -6.09 11.51 19.68
C GLY A 38 -7.32 11.15 20.51
N VAL A 39 -8.37 11.99 20.41
CA VAL A 39 -9.59 11.89 21.24
C VAL A 39 -10.23 10.50 21.21
N ASP A 40 -10.36 9.89 20.02
CA ASP A 40 -11.02 8.58 19.88
C ASP A 40 -10.25 7.50 20.66
N SER A 41 -8.93 7.52 20.56
CA SER A 41 -8.04 6.56 21.23
C SER A 41 -7.98 6.75 22.74
N ILE A 42 -8.07 8.00 23.21
CA ILE A 42 -8.12 8.31 24.64
C ILE A 42 -9.46 7.91 25.25
N VAL A 43 -10.57 8.12 24.55
CA VAL A 43 -11.90 7.67 24.99
C VAL A 43 -11.96 6.14 25.05
N LEU A 44 -11.41 5.46 24.05
CA LEU A 44 -11.29 3.99 24.09
C LEU A 44 -10.49 3.54 25.31
N LEU A 45 -9.31 4.12 25.54
CA LEU A 45 -8.45 3.78 26.68
C LEU A 45 -9.19 3.99 28.00
N ASP A 46 -9.80 5.16 28.18
CA ASP A 46 -10.53 5.52 29.39
C ASP A 46 -11.65 4.52 29.71
N GLY A 47 -12.45 4.14 28.70
CA GLY A 47 -13.48 3.12 28.86
C GLY A 47 -12.91 1.75 29.23
N LEU A 48 -11.84 1.30 28.54
CA LEU A 48 -11.20 0.01 28.83
C LEU A 48 -10.58 -0.03 30.24
N LEU A 49 -9.98 1.06 30.70
CA LEU A 49 -9.40 1.15 32.05
C LEU A 49 -10.45 0.99 33.15
N MET A 50 -11.69 1.44 32.93
CA MET A 50 -12.77 1.22 33.91
C MET A 50 -13.16 -0.26 34.01
N PHE A 51 -13.16 -0.99 32.89
CA PHE A 51 -13.35 -2.44 32.91
C PHE A 51 -12.12 -3.18 33.48
N HIS A 52 -10.92 -2.63 33.31
CA HIS A 52 -9.71 -3.15 33.93
C HIS A 52 -9.77 -3.04 35.46
N ALA A 53 -10.11 -1.86 35.99
CA ALA A 53 -10.27 -1.62 37.42
C ALA A 53 -11.37 -2.51 38.04
N ALA A 54 -12.41 -2.84 37.28
CA ALA A 54 -13.46 -3.77 37.69
C ALA A 54 -13.06 -5.26 37.59
N GLY A 55 -11.82 -5.59 37.20
CA GLY A 55 -11.33 -6.96 37.03
C GLY A 55 -11.97 -7.71 35.86
N VAL A 56 -12.68 -7.02 34.97
CA VAL A 56 -13.41 -7.62 33.83
C VAL A 56 -12.44 -8.02 32.72
N ILE A 57 -11.36 -7.26 32.55
CA ILE A 57 -10.30 -7.42 31.54
C ILE A 57 -8.92 -7.03 32.07
N ARG A 58 -7.85 -7.45 31.38
CA ARG A 58 -6.49 -6.91 31.56
C ARG A 58 -6.17 -5.97 30.41
N VAL A 59 -5.59 -4.80 30.69
CA VAL A 59 -5.27 -3.79 29.68
C VAL A 59 -3.77 -3.52 29.64
N ALA A 60 -3.20 -3.45 28.44
CA ALA A 60 -1.89 -2.88 28.15
C ALA A 60 -2.07 -1.75 27.12
N VAL A 61 -1.13 -0.83 27.02
CA VAL A 61 -1.17 0.31 26.09
C VAL A 61 -0.07 0.17 25.05
N GLY A 62 -0.44 0.24 23.77
CA GLY A 62 0.49 0.28 22.64
C GLY A 62 0.41 1.63 21.94
N HIS A 63 1.53 2.36 21.91
CA HIS A 63 1.67 3.62 21.19
C HIS A 63 2.70 3.50 20.07
N PHE A 64 2.32 3.88 18.86
CA PHE A 64 3.21 3.88 17.71
C PHE A 64 3.34 5.30 17.18
N ASP A 65 4.52 5.89 17.37
CA ASP A 65 4.86 7.19 16.82
C ASP A 65 5.28 7.04 15.35
N HIS A 66 4.62 7.77 14.47
CA HIS A 66 4.95 7.76 13.05
C HIS A 66 6.21 8.59 12.69
N GLY A 67 6.76 9.38 13.63
CA GLY A 67 7.98 10.19 13.43
C GLY A 67 7.83 11.31 12.41
N LEU A 68 6.59 11.67 12.04
CA LEU A 68 6.30 12.55 10.91
C LEU A 68 6.27 14.05 11.28
N ARG A 69 6.40 14.43 12.56
CA ARG A 69 6.25 15.83 13.01
C ARG A 69 7.13 16.17 14.21
N GLN A 70 7.46 17.46 14.34
CA GLN A 70 7.96 18.03 15.59
C GLN A 70 6.84 18.01 16.63
N GLY A 71 7.09 17.40 17.80
CA GLY A 71 6.13 17.30 18.91
C GLY A 71 5.63 15.89 19.24
N SER A 72 5.97 14.88 18.43
CA SER A 72 5.52 13.50 18.64
C SER A 72 6.05 12.88 19.94
N ALA A 73 7.26 13.26 20.37
CA ALA A 73 7.83 12.89 21.66
C ALA A 73 6.94 13.32 22.85
N ALA A 74 6.30 14.49 22.76
CA ALA A 74 5.38 14.96 23.81
C ALA A 74 4.06 14.15 23.82
N GLU A 75 3.62 13.66 22.66
CA GLU A 75 2.45 12.77 22.55
C GLU A 75 2.75 11.40 23.16
N ALA A 76 3.90 10.83 22.85
CA ALA A 76 4.36 9.56 23.41
C ALA A 76 4.47 9.65 24.94
N GLU A 77 5.07 10.72 25.47
CA GLU A 77 5.19 10.95 26.91
C GLU A 77 3.81 11.16 27.57
N PHE A 78 2.88 11.85 26.89
CA PHE A 78 1.50 11.99 27.36
C PHE A 78 0.79 10.64 27.50
N VAL A 79 0.90 9.78 26.49
CA VAL A 79 0.28 8.44 26.52
C VAL A 79 0.93 7.55 27.57
N LYS A 80 2.27 7.58 27.67
CA LYS A 80 3.04 6.83 28.66
C LYS A 80 2.61 7.17 30.08
N ARG A 81 2.60 8.46 30.44
CA ARG A 81 2.16 8.91 31.78
C ARG A 81 0.74 8.48 32.12
N ARG A 82 -0.14 8.41 31.12
CA ARG A 82 -1.53 7.96 31.32
C ARG A 82 -1.65 6.45 31.52
N ALA A 83 -0.78 5.66 30.90
CA ALA A 83 -0.70 4.22 31.16
C ALA A 83 -0.14 3.96 32.57
N GLU A 84 0.93 4.67 32.94
CA GLU A 84 1.57 4.56 34.25
C GLU A 84 0.64 4.98 35.39
N SER A 85 -0.10 6.09 35.23
CA SER A 85 -1.05 6.55 36.25
C SER A 85 -2.24 5.60 36.43
N ALA A 86 -2.55 4.80 35.43
CA ALA A 86 -3.58 3.76 35.48
C ALA A 86 -3.03 2.39 35.93
N GLY A 87 -1.72 2.28 36.18
CA GLY A 87 -1.08 1.03 36.61
C GLY A 87 -1.03 -0.06 35.53
N VAL A 88 -1.09 0.32 34.25
CA VAL A 88 -1.09 -0.64 33.13
C VAL A 88 0.22 -0.62 32.34
N PRO A 89 0.68 -1.76 31.79
CA PRO A 89 1.90 -1.81 30.98
C PRO A 89 1.84 -0.89 29.75
N TYR A 90 2.95 -0.20 29.47
CA TYR A 90 3.12 0.65 28.29
C TYR A 90 4.17 0.09 27.34
N PHE A 91 3.82 0.03 26.05
CA PHE A 91 4.70 -0.32 24.95
C PHE A 91 4.70 0.84 23.96
N GLY A 92 5.88 1.39 23.67
CA GLY A 92 6.07 2.47 22.72
C GLY A 92 7.07 2.06 21.64
N ALA A 93 6.81 2.43 20.39
CA ALA A 93 7.80 2.34 19.32
C ALA A 93 7.70 3.54 18.38
N GLU A 94 8.84 3.88 17.79
CA GLU A 94 8.94 4.88 16.74
C GLU A 94 9.01 4.19 15.38
N ALA A 95 8.41 4.83 14.37
CA ALA A 95 8.46 4.33 13.01
C ALA A 95 9.91 4.36 12.49
N PRO A 96 10.37 3.28 11.83
CA PRO A 96 11.69 3.28 11.22
C PRO A 96 11.77 4.31 10.09
N ALA A 97 12.99 4.63 9.64
CA ALA A 97 13.19 5.57 8.54
C ALA A 97 12.32 5.19 7.33
N LEU A 98 11.54 6.16 6.84
CA LEU A 98 10.59 5.94 5.76
C LEU A 98 11.31 5.35 4.52
N PRO A 99 10.94 4.15 4.05
CA PRO A 99 11.53 3.59 2.85
C PRO A 99 11.23 4.49 1.65
N PRO A 100 12.18 4.64 0.70
CA PRO A 100 11.93 5.47 -0.48
C PRO A 100 10.74 4.92 -1.30
N ARG A 101 9.86 5.84 -1.73
CA ARG A 101 8.77 5.59 -2.71
C ARG A 101 7.64 4.64 -2.25
N VAL A 102 7.40 4.51 -0.94
CA VAL A 102 6.21 3.78 -0.42
C VAL A 102 4.98 4.68 -0.31
N ASN A 103 3.80 4.08 -0.42
CA ASN A 103 2.57 4.75 0.00
C ASN A 103 2.64 4.92 1.52
N LEU A 104 2.91 6.16 1.96
CA LEU A 104 3.10 6.51 3.36
C LEU A 104 1.98 5.98 4.26
N GLU A 105 0.72 6.06 3.82
CA GLU A 105 -0.43 5.62 4.63
C GLU A 105 -0.50 4.10 4.77
N ALA A 106 -0.25 3.37 3.67
CA ALA A 106 -0.27 1.91 3.68
C ALA A 106 0.91 1.34 4.47
N TRP A 107 2.11 1.90 4.27
CA TRP A 107 3.31 1.51 5.02
C TRP A 107 3.17 1.83 6.51
N ALA A 108 2.77 3.06 6.86
CA ALA A 108 2.57 3.45 8.25
C ALA A 108 1.51 2.58 8.95
N ARG A 109 0.46 2.16 8.21
CA ARG A 109 -0.54 1.22 8.73
C ARG A 109 0.08 -0.16 8.98
N SER A 110 0.83 -0.72 8.03
CA SER A 110 1.46 -2.03 8.17
C SER A 110 2.45 -2.07 9.35
N GLU A 111 3.33 -1.06 9.46
CA GLU A 111 4.29 -0.97 10.56
C GLU A 111 3.60 -0.86 11.92
N ARG A 112 2.53 -0.06 12.00
CA ARG A 112 1.73 0.05 13.23
C ARG A 112 1.14 -1.29 13.65
N TYR A 113 0.58 -2.06 12.71
CA TYR A 113 0.00 -3.37 13.05
C TYR A 113 1.08 -4.39 13.41
N ARG A 114 2.25 -4.34 12.77
CA ARG A 114 3.42 -5.17 13.15
C ARG A 114 3.85 -4.90 14.58
N PHE A 115 4.07 -3.63 14.93
CA PHE A 115 4.38 -3.22 16.30
C PHE A 115 3.30 -3.63 17.31
N LEU A 116 2.02 -3.40 16.99
CA LEU A 116 0.92 -3.75 17.90
C LEU A 116 0.87 -5.25 18.17
N GLU A 117 1.22 -6.08 17.19
CA GLU A 117 1.30 -7.54 17.36
C GLU A 117 2.50 -7.95 18.22
N GLU A 118 3.67 -7.36 18.00
CA GLU A 118 4.86 -7.56 18.84
C GLU A 118 4.57 -7.17 20.30
N ALA A 119 3.94 -6.01 20.52
CA ALA A 119 3.56 -5.53 21.84
C ALA A 119 2.45 -6.38 22.48
N ARG A 120 1.50 -6.90 21.69
CA ARG A 120 0.47 -7.85 22.14
C ARG A 120 1.11 -9.12 22.71
N CYS A 121 2.07 -9.69 21.98
CA CYS A 121 2.82 -10.87 22.40
C CYS A 121 3.64 -10.61 23.66
N ALA A 122 4.37 -9.48 23.71
CA ALA A 122 5.18 -9.11 24.87
C ALA A 122 4.33 -8.86 26.13
N ALA A 123 3.13 -8.31 25.99
CA ALA A 123 2.20 -8.09 27.09
C ALA A 123 1.49 -9.36 27.57
N GLY A 124 1.60 -10.49 26.84
CA GLY A 124 0.86 -11.72 27.15
C GLY A 124 -0.65 -11.54 27.07
N VAL A 125 -1.13 -10.67 26.17
CA VAL A 125 -2.56 -10.39 25.96
C VAL A 125 -3.06 -10.96 24.64
N GLN A 126 -4.36 -11.17 24.51
CA GLN A 126 -4.93 -11.91 23.38
C GLN A 126 -5.46 -11.01 22.25
N TRP A 127 -5.81 -9.76 22.57
CA TRP A 127 -6.54 -8.89 21.66
C TRP A 127 -5.89 -7.51 21.51
N ILE A 128 -6.02 -6.87 20.34
CA ILE A 128 -5.63 -5.49 20.02
C ILE A 128 -6.89 -4.65 19.86
N ALA A 129 -7.17 -3.70 20.74
CA ALA A 129 -8.30 -2.78 20.57
C ALA A 129 -7.90 -1.52 19.80
N THR A 130 -8.67 -1.15 18.77
CA THR A 130 -8.47 0.10 18.01
C THR A 130 -9.71 0.99 18.09
N ALA A 131 -9.52 2.30 18.12
CA ALA A 131 -10.58 3.29 18.31
C ALA A 131 -11.35 3.66 17.03
N HIS A 132 -11.47 2.73 16.09
CA HIS A 132 -12.28 2.95 14.90
C HIS A 132 -13.74 3.10 15.30
N HIS A 133 -14.39 4.15 14.80
CA HIS A 133 -15.74 4.52 15.18
C HIS A 133 -16.71 4.51 13.98
N ARG A 134 -17.99 4.78 14.23
CA ARG A 134 -19.06 4.70 13.21
C ARG A 134 -18.78 5.57 11.98
N ASP A 135 -18.35 6.82 12.18
CA ASP A 135 -18.06 7.72 11.05
C ASP A 135 -16.90 7.19 10.16
N ASP A 136 -15.94 6.41 10.70
CA ASP A 136 -14.86 5.81 9.92
C ASP A 136 -15.38 4.75 8.93
N GLN A 137 -16.46 4.06 9.28
CA GLN A 137 -17.12 3.11 8.38
C GLN A 137 -17.72 3.83 7.17
N ALA A 138 -18.39 4.97 7.40
CA ALA A 138 -18.94 5.78 6.34
C ALA A 138 -17.85 6.34 5.42
N GLU A 139 -16.76 6.88 6.00
CA GLU A 139 -15.59 7.35 5.25
C GLU A 139 -15.00 6.24 4.37
N THR A 140 -14.81 5.05 4.95
CA THR A 140 -14.19 3.92 4.27
C THR A 140 -15.07 3.37 3.16
N LEU A 141 -16.39 3.30 3.38
CA LEU A 141 -17.35 2.90 2.36
C LEU A 141 -17.26 3.84 1.15
N LEU A 142 -17.27 5.16 1.38
CA LEU A 142 -17.14 6.15 0.30
C LEU A 142 -15.79 6.06 -0.42
N MET A 143 -14.69 5.89 0.32
CA MET A 143 -13.37 5.69 -0.30
C MET A 143 -13.36 4.47 -1.22
N ARG A 144 -13.98 3.35 -0.81
CA ARG A 144 -14.05 2.11 -1.59
C ARG A 144 -14.96 2.25 -2.79
N LEU A 145 -16.11 2.92 -2.66
CA LEU A 145 -17.00 3.24 -3.77
C LEU A 145 -16.30 4.09 -4.82
N LEU A 146 -15.69 5.21 -4.41
CA LEU A 146 -15.00 6.13 -5.32
C LEU A 146 -13.78 5.51 -5.99
N SER A 147 -13.14 4.52 -5.36
CA SER A 147 -12.00 3.81 -5.95
C SER A 147 -12.38 2.55 -6.73
N GLY A 148 -13.67 2.19 -6.80
CA GLY A 148 -14.15 0.97 -7.47
C GLY A 148 -13.63 -0.32 -6.82
N ARG A 149 -13.35 -0.28 -5.51
CA ARG A 149 -12.78 -1.37 -4.69
C ARG A 149 -13.76 -1.97 -3.69
N LEU A 150 -15.05 -1.67 -3.83
CA LEU A 150 -16.08 -2.15 -2.90
C LEU A 150 -16.09 -3.68 -2.78
N ALA A 151 -15.90 -4.39 -3.90
CA ALA A 151 -15.91 -5.84 -3.98
C ALA A 151 -14.54 -6.50 -3.74
N THR A 152 -13.47 -5.73 -3.60
CA THR A 152 -12.12 -6.24 -3.90
C THR A 152 -11.18 -6.40 -2.72
N ASP A 153 -11.39 -5.57 -1.71
CA ASP A 153 -10.54 -5.60 -0.54
C ASP A 153 -11.25 -6.52 0.44
N ALA A 154 -10.86 -7.79 0.36
CA ALA A 154 -11.12 -8.78 1.38
C ALA A 154 -10.96 -8.06 2.71
N HIS A 155 -12.06 -8.15 3.46
CA HIS A 155 -12.29 -7.54 4.74
C HIS A 155 -12.68 -6.05 4.73
N SER A 156 -13.96 -5.82 4.98
CA SER A 156 -14.47 -4.61 5.63
C SER A 156 -13.61 -4.25 6.86
N ILE A 157 -13.73 -3.00 7.31
CA ILE A 157 -13.16 -2.63 8.62
C ILE A 157 -13.66 -3.59 9.71
N ALA A 158 -14.83 -4.22 9.64
CA ALA A 158 -15.26 -5.15 10.68
C ALA A 158 -14.71 -6.59 10.53
N ALA A 159 -14.63 -7.13 9.31
CA ALA A 159 -14.29 -8.54 9.07
C ALA A 159 -12.83 -8.91 9.38
N LEU A 160 -11.90 -7.95 9.31
CA LEU A 160 -10.47 -8.16 9.64
C LEU A 160 -10.17 -8.21 11.13
N GLY A 161 -11.12 -7.78 11.95
CA GLY A 161 -10.87 -7.55 13.35
C GLY A 161 -10.53 -8.86 14.04
N ILE A 162 -11.56 -9.68 14.22
CA ILE A 162 -11.54 -10.66 15.30
C ILE A 162 -10.67 -11.87 14.95
N GLU A 163 -10.59 -12.26 13.68
CA GLU A 163 -9.71 -13.36 13.22
C GLU A 163 -8.22 -13.04 13.35
N ARG A 164 -7.83 -11.75 13.34
CA ARG A 164 -6.44 -11.30 13.55
C ARG A 164 -6.19 -10.79 14.97
N GLY A 165 -7.06 -11.14 15.92
CA GLY A 165 -6.94 -10.66 17.29
C GLY A 165 -7.23 -9.17 17.46
N VAL A 166 -7.82 -8.46 16.50
CA VAL A 166 -8.10 -7.02 16.57
C VAL A 166 -9.58 -6.74 16.87
N VAL A 167 -9.88 -5.93 17.88
CA VAL A 167 -11.24 -5.58 18.30
C VAL A 167 -11.48 -4.09 18.04
N ARG A 168 -12.71 -3.73 17.70
CA ARG A 168 -13.12 -2.34 17.46
C ARG A 168 -14.34 -1.99 18.31
N PRO A 169 -14.18 -1.76 19.62
CA PRO A 169 -15.34 -1.61 20.51
C PRO A 169 -16.21 -0.38 20.20
N LEU A 170 -15.66 0.62 19.52
CA LEU A 170 -16.35 1.88 19.23
C LEU A 170 -17.05 1.90 17.86
N LEU A 171 -17.13 0.78 17.15
CA LEU A 171 -17.57 0.74 15.76
C LEU A 171 -19.01 1.26 15.53
N ASP A 172 -19.89 1.06 16.51
CA ASP A 172 -21.27 1.56 16.49
C ASP A 172 -21.42 2.96 17.12
N VAL A 173 -20.34 3.49 17.72
CA VAL A 173 -20.35 4.75 18.44
C VAL A 173 -20.04 5.89 17.47
N SER A 174 -20.87 6.93 17.49
CA SER A 174 -20.65 8.12 16.67
C SER A 174 -19.48 8.95 17.18
N ARG A 175 -18.82 9.68 16.28
CA ARG A 175 -17.78 10.63 16.70
C ARG A 175 -18.32 11.73 17.61
N ALA A 176 -19.58 12.12 17.45
CA ALA A 176 -20.23 13.09 18.32
C ALA A 176 -20.34 12.59 19.77
N VAL A 177 -20.70 11.32 19.96
CA VAL A 177 -20.75 10.68 21.29
C VAL A 177 -19.36 10.61 21.92
N ILE A 178 -18.33 10.28 21.14
CA ILE A 178 -16.92 10.26 21.59
C ILE A 178 -16.49 11.65 22.09
N LEU A 179 -16.75 12.69 21.30
CA LEU A 179 -16.40 14.07 21.66
C LEU A 179 -17.16 14.56 22.90
N GLN A 180 -18.45 14.21 23.00
CA GLN A 180 -19.27 14.54 24.16
C GLN A 180 -18.74 13.87 25.43
N TYR A 181 -18.46 12.56 25.37
CA TYR A 181 -17.88 11.81 26.49
C TYR A 181 -16.53 12.39 26.93
N ALA A 182 -15.65 12.71 25.98
CA ALA A 182 -14.36 13.32 26.26
C ALA A 182 -14.50 14.68 26.97
N ARG A 183 -15.47 15.51 26.57
CA ARG A 183 -15.77 16.79 27.23
C ARG A 183 -16.32 16.61 28.64
N GLU A 184 -17.29 15.73 28.82
CA GLU A 184 -17.95 15.48 30.11
C GLU A 184 -16.96 14.96 31.16
N ARG A 185 -16.05 14.07 30.76
CA ARG A 185 -14.97 13.55 31.62
C ARG A 185 -13.72 14.42 31.65
N ARG A 186 -13.71 15.54 30.92
CA ARG A 186 -12.57 16.48 30.79
C ARG A 186 -11.27 15.76 30.42
N LEU A 187 -11.35 14.82 29.49
CA LEU A 187 -10.20 14.02 29.09
C LEU A 187 -9.23 14.88 28.29
N PRO A 188 -7.96 14.99 28.70
CA PRO A 188 -6.94 15.58 27.84
C PRO A 188 -6.70 14.68 26.63
N TYR A 189 -6.55 15.28 25.45
CA TYR A 189 -6.16 14.59 24.22
C TYR A 189 -5.40 15.56 23.31
N VAL A 190 -4.63 15.01 22.38
CA VAL A 190 -3.85 15.78 21.42
C VAL A 190 -4.63 15.98 20.13
N ILE A 191 -4.56 17.19 19.56
CA ILE A 191 -5.14 17.51 18.26
C ILE A 191 -4.04 17.52 17.21
N ASP A 192 -4.05 16.51 16.35
CA ASP A 192 -3.13 16.37 15.23
C ASP A 192 -3.55 17.28 14.06
N GLY A 193 -2.69 18.26 13.73
CA GLY A 193 -2.90 19.23 12.64
C GLY A 193 -2.96 18.62 11.22
N SER A 194 -2.36 17.45 11.00
CA SER A 194 -2.44 16.74 9.71
C SER A 194 -3.81 16.13 9.45
N ASN A 195 -4.67 16.01 10.46
CA ASN A 195 -6.07 15.62 10.28
C ASN A 195 -6.88 16.65 9.49
N PHE A 196 -6.32 17.83 9.23
CA PHE A 196 -6.90 18.88 8.40
C PHE A 196 -6.26 18.98 7.00
N ASP A 197 -5.27 18.13 6.67
CA ASP A 197 -4.62 18.14 5.35
C ASP A 197 -5.54 17.52 4.27
N LEU A 198 -6.18 18.36 3.46
CA LEU A 198 -7.10 17.96 2.39
C LEU A 198 -6.43 17.26 1.20
N ARG A 199 -5.08 17.21 1.13
CA ARG A 199 -4.38 16.39 0.12
C ARG A 199 -4.62 14.90 0.34
N ARG A 200 -5.01 14.50 1.57
CA ARG A 200 -5.35 13.12 1.93
C ARG A 200 -6.82 12.86 1.61
N THR A 201 -7.08 11.82 0.79
CA THR A 201 -8.43 11.44 0.35
C THR A 201 -9.42 11.30 1.51
N ARG A 202 -8.99 10.69 2.63
CA ARG A 202 -9.84 10.48 3.80
C ARG A 202 -10.26 11.80 4.46
N ASN A 203 -9.33 12.75 4.61
CA ASN A 203 -9.61 14.07 5.16
C ASN A 203 -10.56 14.86 4.25
N ARG A 204 -10.38 14.77 2.93
CA ARG A 204 -11.31 15.39 1.97
C ARG A 204 -12.72 14.83 2.08
N ILE A 205 -12.86 13.51 2.27
CA ILE A 205 -14.19 12.90 2.49
C ILE A 205 -14.80 13.40 3.79
N ARG A 206 -14.02 13.46 4.86
CA ARG A 206 -14.45 13.90 6.19
C ARG A 206 -14.88 15.36 6.25
N HIS A 207 -14.13 16.26 5.62
CA HIS A 207 -14.32 17.71 5.75
C HIS A 207 -15.13 18.33 4.61
N ASP A 208 -15.17 17.70 3.43
CA ASP A 208 -15.89 18.26 2.28
C ASP A 208 -17.11 17.39 1.91
N VAL A 209 -16.90 16.10 1.64
CA VAL A 209 -17.95 15.24 1.06
C VAL A 209 -19.05 14.92 2.07
N LEU A 210 -18.70 14.45 3.27
CA LEU A 210 -19.69 14.09 4.29
C LEU A 210 -20.54 15.28 4.75
N PRO A 211 -19.97 16.48 5.00
CA PRO A 211 -20.75 17.67 5.30
C PRO A 211 -21.69 18.07 4.15
N ALA A 212 -21.22 18.04 2.90
CA ALA A 212 -22.05 18.32 1.74
C ALA A 212 -23.23 17.33 1.61
N LEU A 213 -22.99 16.04 1.87
CA LEU A 213 -24.05 15.04 1.87
C LEU A 213 -25.06 15.24 3.01
N ARG A 214 -24.58 15.60 4.21
CA ARG A 214 -25.44 15.90 5.38
C ARG A 214 -26.34 17.10 5.10
N ALA A 215 -25.79 18.16 4.51
CA ALA A 215 -26.51 19.40 4.22
C ALA A 215 -27.47 19.26 3.03
N GLY A 216 -27.05 18.59 1.96
CA GLY A 216 -27.81 18.53 0.70
C GLY A 216 -28.86 17.42 0.61
N TYR A 217 -28.76 16.35 1.42
CA TYR A 217 -29.62 15.17 1.27
C TYR A 217 -30.29 14.74 2.58
N SER A 218 -29.51 14.42 3.61
CA SER A 218 -30.07 13.97 4.89
C SER A 218 -29.10 14.15 6.05
N PRO A 219 -29.53 14.70 7.20
CA PRO A 219 -28.68 14.81 8.38
C PRO A 219 -28.19 13.44 8.88
N ASN A 220 -28.94 12.37 8.62
CA ASN A 220 -28.64 11.00 9.05
C ASN A 220 -27.87 10.16 8.01
N ILE A 221 -27.33 10.80 6.96
CA ILE A 221 -26.66 10.09 5.86
C ILE A 221 -25.44 9.30 6.34
N VAL A 222 -24.69 9.82 7.31
CA VAL A 222 -23.51 9.13 7.86
C VAL A 222 -23.91 7.84 8.58
N ASP A 223 -25.03 7.86 9.29
CA ASP A 223 -25.57 6.69 9.99
C ASP A 223 -26.08 5.65 8.99
N SER A 224 -26.70 6.10 7.90
CA SER A 224 -27.16 5.25 6.80
C SER A 224 -25.98 4.57 6.07
N LEU A 225 -24.92 5.33 5.79
CA LEU A 225 -23.68 4.81 5.19
C LEU A 225 -22.98 3.81 6.12
N ALA A 226 -22.87 4.13 7.40
CA ALA A 226 -22.24 3.23 8.37
C ALA A 226 -23.05 1.94 8.58
N THR A 227 -24.38 2.03 8.62
CA THR A 227 -25.27 0.86 8.71
C THR A 227 -25.13 -0.02 7.46
N THR A 228 -25.04 0.59 6.27
CA THR A 228 -24.81 -0.12 5.01
C THR A 228 -23.46 -0.83 5.02
N ALA A 229 -22.40 -0.13 5.45
CA ALA A 229 -21.07 -0.72 5.60
C ALA A 229 -21.08 -1.91 6.57
N GLY A 230 -21.80 -1.80 7.70
CA GLY A 230 -21.96 -2.87 8.67
C GLY A 230 -22.72 -4.09 8.12
N ARG A 231 -23.78 -3.88 7.32
CA ARG A 231 -24.52 -4.97 6.65
C ARG A 231 -23.63 -5.69 5.63
N LEU A 232 -23.02 -4.95 4.71
CA LEU A 232 -22.11 -5.50 3.70
C LEU A 232 -20.95 -6.26 4.35
N SER A 233 -20.47 -5.80 5.49
CA SER A 233 -19.44 -6.49 6.25
C SER A 233 -19.88 -7.86 6.74
N ARG A 234 -21.11 -8.00 7.27
CA ARG A 234 -21.61 -9.28 7.77
C ARG A 234 -21.85 -10.25 6.62
N ASP A 235 -22.42 -9.75 5.52
CA ASP A 235 -22.63 -10.53 4.30
C ASP A 235 -21.27 -11.03 3.75
N GLU A 236 -20.25 -10.17 3.72
CA GLU A 236 -18.90 -10.56 3.30
C GLU A 236 -18.28 -11.62 4.21
N SER A 237 -18.40 -11.47 5.54
CA SER A 237 -17.90 -12.45 6.50
C SER A 237 -18.52 -13.82 6.27
N PHE A 238 -19.85 -13.88 6.14
CA PHE A 238 -20.54 -15.14 5.86
C PHE A 238 -20.12 -15.76 4.52
N LEU A 239 -20.04 -14.96 3.44
CA LEU A 239 -19.59 -15.46 2.14
C LEU A 239 -18.14 -15.96 2.18
N TRP A 240 -17.31 -15.39 3.05
CA TRP A 240 -15.93 -15.82 3.24
C TRP A 240 -15.85 -17.14 4.02
N GLU A 241 -16.58 -17.27 5.13
CA GLU A 241 -16.71 -18.52 5.90
C GLU A 241 -17.17 -19.67 5.00
N GLN A 242 -18.22 -19.45 4.20
CA GLN A 242 -18.67 -20.47 3.23
C GLN A 242 -17.60 -20.82 2.20
N ALA A 243 -16.80 -19.84 1.74
CA ALA A 243 -15.72 -20.09 0.79
C ALA A 243 -14.58 -20.90 1.40
N GLU A 244 -14.25 -20.66 2.67
CA GLU A 244 -13.24 -21.42 3.41
C GLU A 244 -13.67 -22.87 3.63
N GLU A 245 -14.91 -23.10 4.05
CA GLU A 245 -15.49 -24.44 4.22
C GLU A 245 -15.43 -25.24 2.90
N LEU A 246 -15.89 -24.64 1.80
CA LEU A 246 -15.89 -25.27 0.48
C LEU A 246 -14.46 -25.55 -0.01
N ALA A 247 -13.53 -24.62 0.20
CA ALA A 247 -12.13 -24.80 -0.16
C ALA A 247 -11.38 -25.77 0.77
N ALA A 248 -11.89 -26.05 1.98
CA ALA A 248 -11.34 -27.07 2.88
C ALA A 248 -11.76 -28.49 2.47
N ALA A 249 -12.97 -28.64 1.92
CA ALA A 249 -13.52 -29.92 1.49
C ALA A 249 -13.11 -30.35 0.06
N ALA A 250 -12.41 -29.49 -0.70
CA ALA A 250 -12.08 -29.72 -2.10
C ALA A 250 -10.59 -29.53 -2.40
N SER A 251 -10.08 -30.25 -3.41
CA SER A 251 -8.78 -29.94 -4.03
C SER A 251 -8.87 -28.63 -4.80
N ALA A 252 -7.71 -27.99 -5.02
CA ALA A 252 -7.64 -26.76 -5.80
C ALA A 252 -7.81 -27.08 -7.29
N SER A 253 -9.04 -27.25 -7.76
CA SER A 253 -9.34 -27.61 -9.16
C SER A 253 -10.32 -26.64 -9.82
N VAL A 254 -10.35 -26.66 -11.15
CA VAL A 254 -11.32 -25.96 -11.99
C VAL A 254 -12.75 -26.37 -11.62
N GLU A 255 -12.98 -27.65 -11.39
CA GLU A 255 -14.27 -28.22 -10.99
C GLU A 255 -14.71 -27.67 -9.64
N ALA A 256 -13.80 -27.62 -8.65
CA ALA A 256 -14.10 -27.06 -7.33
C ALA A 256 -14.50 -25.58 -7.42
N VAL A 257 -13.80 -24.77 -8.22
CA VAL A 257 -14.14 -23.36 -8.42
C VAL A 257 -15.44 -23.18 -9.22
N ARG A 258 -15.73 -24.05 -10.19
CA ARG A 258 -16.96 -23.95 -11.01
C ARG A 258 -18.21 -24.45 -10.28
N GLY A 259 -18.05 -25.47 -9.43
CA GLY A 259 -19.12 -26.12 -8.69
C GLY A 259 -19.76 -25.23 -7.63
N VAL A 260 -19.09 -24.16 -7.21
CA VAL A 260 -19.63 -23.21 -6.24
C VAL A 260 -20.41 -22.06 -6.91
N PRO A 261 -21.38 -21.45 -6.21
CA PRO A 261 -22.11 -20.28 -6.68
C PRO A 261 -21.18 -19.16 -7.19
N PRO A 262 -21.58 -18.37 -8.22
CA PRO A 262 -20.76 -17.30 -8.80
C PRO A 262 -20.15 -16.33 -7.79
N ALA A 263 -20.92 -15.99 -6.74
CA ALA A 263 -20.45 -15.14 -5.66
C ALA A 263 -19.25 -15.73 -4.90
N LEU A 264 -19.13 -17.05 -4.78
CA LEU A 264 -18.07 -17.70 -4.02
C LEU A 264 -16.83 -18.03 -4.86
N ARG A 265 -16.93 -18.09 -6.19
CA ARG A 265 -15.83 -18.58 -7.05
C ARG A 265 -14.50 -17.87 -6.85
N TRP A 266 -14.52 -16.54 -6.85
CA TRP A 266 -13.29 -15.76 -6.65
C TRP A 266 -12.79 -15.83 -5.20
N ARG A 267 -13.68 -16.03 -4.22
CA ARG A 267 -13.33 -16.21 -2.81
C ARG A 267 -12.68 -17.57 -2.58
N VAL A 268 -13.25 -18.64 -3.13
CA VAL A 268 -12.65 -19.98 -3.13
C VAL A 268 -11.28 -19.95 -3.82
N LEU A 269 -11.17 -19.28 -4.97
CA LEU A 269 -9.89 -19.10 -5.65
C LEU A 269 -8.88 -18.31 -4.80
N ARG A 270 -9.33 -17.30 -4.05
CA ARG A 270 -8.51 -16.56 -3.09
C ARG A 270 -8.05 -17.45 -1.94
N VAL A 271 -8.92 -18.29 -1.39
CA VAL A 271 -8.57 -19.21 -0.30
C VAL A 271 -7.54 -20.23 -0.77
N PHE A 272 -7.68 -20.79 -1.98
CA PHE A 272 -6.65 -21.64 -2.56
C PHE A 272 -5.31 -20.92 -2.74
N ALA A 273 -5.33 -19.65 -3.19
CA ALA A 273 -4.12 -18.84 -3.27
C ALA A 273 -3.48 -18.65 -1.89
N LEU A 274 -4.27 -18.34 -0.85
CA LEU A 274 -3.77 -18.19 0.52
C LEU A 274 -3.14 -19.48 1.05
N LYS A 275 -3.71 -20.65 0.73
CA LYS A 275 -3.14 -21.96 1.11
C LYS A 275 -1.82 -22.26 0.39
N ALA A 276 -1.72 -21.88 -0.89
CA ALA A 276 -0.57 -22.21 -1.73
C ALA A 276 0.63 -21.26 -1.56
N ILE A 277 0.39 -19.95 -1.49
CA ILE A 277 1.45 -18.92 -1.44
C ILE A 277 1.39 -18.05 -0.19
N GLY A 278 0.56 -18.41 0.80
CA GLY A 278 0.50 -17.73 2.09
C GLY A 278 -0.09 -16.31 2.02
N PRO A 279 0.27 -15.44 2.99
CA PRO A 279 -0.24 -14.06 3.10
C PRO A 279 -0.02 -13.20 1.85
N GLU A 280 0.96 -13.57 1.02
CA GLU A 280 1.30 -12.89 -0.22
C GLU A 280 0.16 -12.93 -1.26
N ALA A 281 -0.76 -13.89 -1.16
CA ALA A 281 -1.99 -13.92 -1.94
C ALA A 281 -2.84 -12.65 -1.77
N GLY A 282 -2.67 -11.89 -0.67
CA GLY A 282 -3.32 -10.60 -0.46
C GLY A 282 -2.93 -9.52 -1.48
N ARG A 283 -1.79 -9.67 -2.19
CA ARG A 283 -1.36 -8.73 -3.23
C ARG A 283 -2.10 -8.91 -4.55
N ILE A 284 -2.64 -10.10 -4.80
CA ILE A 284 -3.40 -10.37 -6.01
C ILE A 284 -4.70 -9.56 -5.94
N GLY A 285 -4.94 -8.65 -6.88
CA GLY A 285 -6.17 -7.85 -6.88
C GLY A 285 -7.41 -8.69 -7.23
N TYR A 286 -8.59 -8.32 -6.73
CA TYR A 286 -9.86 -8.98 -7.11
C TYR A 286 -10.08 -9.04 -8.60
N ARG A 287 -9.80 -7.97 -9.36
CA ARG A 287 -9.98 -7.97 -10.82
C ARG A 287 -9.14 -9.05 -11.50
N ALA A 288 -8.00 -9.39 -10.93
CA ALA A 288 -7.17 -10.48 -11.42
C ALA A 288 -7.80 -11.84 -11.11
N LEU A 289 -8.35 -12.04 -9.91
CA LEU A 289 -9.09 -13.25 -9.56
C LEU A 289 -10.39 -13.42 -10.36
N GLU A 290 -11.15 -12.34 -10.55
CA GLU A 290 -12.37 -12.35 -11.34
C GLU A 290 -12.07 -12.70 -12.80
N LYS A 291 -11.02 -12.08 -13.36
CA LYS A 291 -10.50 -12.46 -14.67
C LYS A 291 -10.08 -13.92 -14.69
N ALA A 292 -9.42 -14.44 -13.65
CA ALA A 292 -9.04 -15.83 -13.58
C ALA A 292 -10.27 -16.76 -13.57
N VAL A 293 -11.29 -16.46 -12.77
CA VAL A 293 -12.58 -17.18 -12.76
C VAL A 293 -13.24 -17.20 -14.14
N GLN A 294 -13.21 -16.08 -14.86
CA GLN A 294 -13.75 -16.02 -16.24
C GLN A 294 -12.95 -16.90 -17.22
N ASN A 295 -11.62 -16.99 -17.05
CA ASN A 295 -10.74 -17.74 -17.95
C ASN A 295 -10.64 -19.24 -17.60
N ILE A 296 -11.07 -19.64 -16.41
CA ILE A 296 -11.24 -21.05 -16.00
C ILE A 296 -12.34 -21.75 -16.84
N GLY A 297 -13.23 -21.00 -17.51
CA GLY A 297 -14.38 -21.53 -18.25
C GLY A 297 -14.15 -22.11 -19.65
N CYS A 298 -12.94 -22.05 -20.23
CA CYS A 298 -12.65 -22.59 -21.58
C CYS A 298 -12.27 -24.08 -21.53
N PRO A 299 -12.54 -24.89 -22.59
CA PRO A 299 -12.43 -26.35 -22.54
C PRO A 299 -11.07 -26.87 -22.03
N LEU A 300 -11.13 -27.96 -21.26
CA LEU A 300 -10.00 -28.73 -20.73
C LEU A 300 -9.26 -29.41 -21.89
N GLY A 301 -7.93 -29.33 -21.92
CA GLY A 301 -7.12 -29.99 -22.94
C GLY A 301 -5.70 -29.44 -23.14
N ALA A 302 -5.46 -28.18 -22.74
CA ALA A 302 -4.13 -27.57 -22.77
C ALA A 302 -3.80 -26.92 -21.43
N GLU A 303 -2.54 -27.01 -21.02
CA GLU A 303 -2.01 -26.27 -19.87
C GLU A 303 -2.12 -24.76 -20.13
N ARG A 304 -2.55 -24.01 -19.11
CA ARG A 304 -2.75 -22.57 -19.20
C ARG A 304 -2.16 -21.85 -18.01
N THR A 305 -1.59 -20.68 -18.27
CA THR A 305 -1.06 -19.80 -17.23
C THR A 305 -1.78 -18.47 -17.29
N ILE A 306 -2.38 -18.06 -16.17
CA ILE A 306 -3.10 -16.80 -16.01
C ILE A 306 -2.24 -15.88 -15.13
N GLU A 307 -1.86 -14.74 -15.68
CA GLU A 307 -1.17 -13.67 -14.96
C GLU A 307 -2.11 -12.98 -13.97
N LEU A 308 -1.80 -13.07 -12.67
CA LEU A 308 -2.57 -12.47 -11.59
C LEU A 308 -2.04 -11.08 -11.16
N GLY A 309 -0.93 -10.65 -11.76
CA GLY A 309 -0.25 -9.38 -11.45
C GLY A 309 0.68 -9.49 -10.25
N PHE A 310 1.54 -8.48 -10.06
CA PHE A 310 2.59 -8.46 -9.02
C PHE A 310 3.50 -9.71 -9.02
N GLY A 311 3.62 -10.37 -10.17
CA GLY A 311 4.45 -11.55 -10.30
C GLY A 311 3.79 -12.89 -9.95
N TYR A 312 2.52 -12.86 -9.54
CA TYR A 312 1.77 -14.08 -9.25
C TYR A 312 1.12 -14.63 -10.51
N ARG A 313 1.15 -15.96 -10.63
CA ARG A 313 0.53 -16.68 -11.75
C ARG A 313 -0.31 -17.84 -11.22
N LEU A 314 -1.39 -18.11 -11.94
CA LEU A 314 -2.22 -19.30 -11.75
C LEU A 314 -2.00 -20.23 -12.94
N ARG A 315 -1.43 -21.40 -12.69
CA ARG A 315 -1.27 -22.47 -13.68
C ARG A 315 -2.44 -23.43 -13.55
N ILE A 316 -3.01 -23.80 -14.68
CA ILE A 316 -4.08 -24.79 -14.80
C ILE A 316 -3.51 -25.91 -15.65
N ASP A 317 -3.37 -27.11 -15.08
CA ASP A 317 -2.84 -28.24 -15.82
C ASP A 317 -3.90 -28.90 -16.74
N ARG A 318 -3.47 -29.93 -17.47
CA ARG A 318 -4.35 -30.68 -18.39
C ARG A 318 -5.49 -31.44 -17.70
N HIS A 319 -5.38 -31.67 -16.39
CA HIS A 319 -6.37 -32.37 -15.57
C HIS A 319 -7.31 -31.40 -14.84
N GLY A 320 -7.08 -30.08 -14.95
CA GLY A 320 -7.89 -29.07 -14.29
C GLY A 320 -7.40 -28.68 -12.89
N GLU A 321 -6.22 -29.14 -12.47
CA GLU A 321 -5.64 -28.76 -11.17
C GLU A 321 -5.04 -27.34 -11.24
N LEU A 322 -5.25 -26.58 -10.17
CA LEU A 322 -4.86 -25.19 -10.00
C LEU A 322 -3.60 -25.10 -9.15
N THR A 323 -2.49 -24.64 -9.74
CA THR A 323 -1.26 -24.32 -9.00
C THR A 323 -1.06 -22.82 -8.96
N PHE A 324 -0.93 -22.26 -7.76
CA PHE A 324 -0.52 -20.87 -7.60
C PHE A 324 0.99 -20.80 -7.46
N GLU A 325 1.60 -20.02 -8.34
CA GLU A 325 3.02 -19.73 -8.31
C GLU A 325 3.19 -18.27 -7.92
N GLY A 326 3.73 -18.07 -6.71
CA GLY A 326 4.40 -16.83 -6.36
C GLY A 326 5.85 -16.99 -6.77
N VAL A 327 6.43 -15.98 -7.39
CA VAL A 327 7.88 -16.00 -7.53
C VAL A 327 8.47 -15.88 -6.13
N GLY A 328 9.25 -16.91 -5.76
CA GLY A 328 10.11 -16.88 -4.60
C GLY A 328 10.90 -15.58 -4.61
N ASN A 329 11.01 -14.95 -3.45
CA ASN A 329 11.55 -13.61 -3.29
C ASN A 329 10.76 -12.51 -4.03
N LEU A 330 9.93 -11.83 -3.25
CA LEU A 330 9.58 -10.43 -3.50
C LEU A 330 10.77 -9.46 -3.40
N GLY A 331 11.98 -9.97 -3.18
CA GLY A 331 13.24 -9.28 -3.46
C GLY A 331 13.66 -9.32 -4.94
N GLU A 332 13.16 -10.27 -5.74
CA GLU A 332 13.74 -10.57 -7.07
C GLU A 332 12.74 -10.47 -8.24
N MET A 333 11.42 -10.38 -7.97
CA MET A 333 10.43 -10.23 -9.05
C MET A 333 9.94 -8.82 -9.36
N VAL A 334 10.69 -7.83 -8.92
CA VAL A 334 10.97 -6.66 -9.75
C VAL A 334 12.48 -6.62 -9.74
N GLY A 335 13.15 -6.58 -10.90
CA GLY A 335 14.59 -6.35 -10.92
C GLY A 335 14.94 -4.94 -10.44
N VAL A 336 14.46 -4.49 -9.27
CA VAL A 336 14.93 -3.32 -8.53
C VAL A 336 16.28 -3.70 -7.96
N LEU A 337 17.25 -3.81 -8.87
CA LEU A 337 18.64 -3.70 -8.47
C LEU A 337 18.82 -2.30 -7.90
N SER A 338 19.49 -2.25 -6.75
CA SER A 338 20.04 -1.02 -6.19
C SER A 338 20.69 -0.21 -7.31
N PRO A 339 20.49 1.12 -7.35
CA PRO A 339 21.08 1.96 -8.39
C PRO A 339 22.57 1.68 -8.52
N GLN A 340 23.01 1.24 -9.71
CA GLN A 340 24.42 0.99 -9.98
C GLN A 340 25.03 2.25 -10.55
N THR A 341 26.16 2.66 -10.00
CA THR A 341 26.95 3.78 -10.54
C THR A 341 27.55 3.38 -11.88
N LEU A 342 27.29 4.17 -12.92
CA LEU A 342 27.88 4.04 -14.24
C LEU A 342 29.03 5.05 -14.36
N SER A 343 30.26 4.55 -14.40
CA SER A 343 31.45 5.37 -14.66
C SER A 343 31.43 5.95 -16.07
N VAL A 344 32.08 7.10 -16.25
CA VAL A 344 32.25 7.76 -17.56
C VAL A 344 33.74 7.95 -17.83
N PRO A 345 34.33 7.24 -18.80
CA PRO A 345 33.73 6.15 -19.59
C PRO A 345 33.54 4.87 -18.76
N GLY A 346 32.61 4.00 -19.16
CA GLY A 346 32.34 2.74 -18.47
C GLY A 346 31.07 2.05 -18.92
N SER A 347 30.80 0.87 -18.38
CA SER A 347 29.60 0.09 -18.70
C SER A 347 29.01 -0.56 -17.46
N VAL A 348 27.69 -0.66 -17.42
CA VAL A 348 26.93 -1.42 -16.43
C VAL A 348 26.16 -2.51 -17.15
N GLN A 349 26.45 -3.76 -16.80
CA GLN A 349 25.74 -4.92 -17.32
C GLN A 349 24.59 -5.30 -16.39
N ARG A 350 23.42 -5.55 -16.97
CA ARG A 350 22.24 -6.04 -16.28
C ARG A 350 21.81 -7.36 -16.89
N VAL A 351 22.01 -8.46 -16.18
CA VAL A 351 21.52 -9.80 -16.57
C VAL A 351 20.46 -10.23 -15.56
N PHE A 352 19.32 -10.71 -16.06
CA PHE A 352 18.26 -11.32 -15.28
C PHE A 352 18.51 -12.83 -15.15
N GLU A 353 17.88 -13.49 -14.18
CA GLU A 353 18.05 -14.93 -13.93
C GLU A 353 17.69 -15.81 -15.14
N ASP A 354 16.83 -15.32 -16.04
CA ASP A 354 16.46 -16.00 -17.29
C ASP A 354 17.48 -15.79 -18.42
N GLY A 355 18.67 -15.26 -18.11
CA GLY A 355 19.75 -14.99 -19.04
C GLY A 355 19.53 -13.78 -19.95
N THR A 356 18.33 -13.18 -19.93
CA THR A 356 18.06 -11.96 -20.68
C THR A 356 18.69 -10.75 -20.00
N GLY A 357 19.04 -9.73 -20.76
CA GLY A 357 19.65 -8.57 -20.13
C GLY A 357 19.92 -7.42 -21.06
N GLY A 358 20.79 -6.54 -20.61
CA GLY A 358 21.44 -5.58 -21.48
C GLY A 358 22.55 -4.81 -20.80
N VAL A 359 23.44 -4.26 -21.61
CA VAL A 359 24.56 -3.42 -21.17
C VAL A 359 24.21 -1.98 -21.46
N VAL A 360 24.33 -1.11 -20.46
CA VAL A 360 24.33 0.35 -20.64
C VAL A 360 25.78 0.80 -20.64
N GLU A 361 26.23 1.36 -21.75
CA GLU A 361 27.57 1.90 -21.94
C GLU A 361 27.51 3.43 -21.92
N ALA A 362 28.48 4.05 -21.26
CA ALA A 362 28.73 5.48 -21.28
C ALA A 362 30.11 5.74 -21.90
N ASN A 363 30.11 6.46 -23.02
CA ASN A 363 31.33 6.89 -23.70
C ASN A 363 31.46 8.42 -23.62
N LEU A 364 32.68 8.92 -23.51
CA LEU A 364 32.97 10.35 -23.50
C LEU A 364 33.84 10.70 -24.70
N PHE A 365 33.39 11.67 -25.48
CA PHE A 365 34.11 12.14 -26.67
C PHE A 365 34.39 13.65 -26.54
N PRO A 366 35.62 14.10 -26.84
CA PRO A 366 35.86 15.51 -27.04
C PRO A 366 35.13 15.97 -28.31
N VAL A 367 34.54 17.16 -28.26
CA VAL A 367 33.81 17.79 -29.37
C VAL A 367 34.35 19.19 -29.60
N ASP A 368 34.45 19.56 -30.87
CA ASP A 368 34.86 20.87 -31.34
C ASP A 368 33.81 21.48 -32.29
N LEU A 369 34.03 22.74 -32.67
CA LEU A 369 33.12 23.47 -33.57
C LEU A 369 32.96 22.79 -34.95
N GLN A 370 33.92 21.98 -35.39
CA GLN A 370 33.86 21.29 -36.69
C GLN A 370 33.05 19.98 -36.61
N SER A 371 33.04 19.31 -35.46
CA SER A 371 32.37 18.03 -35.24
C SER A 371 30.99 18.15 -34.57
N VAL A 372 30.68 19.26 -33.89
CA VAL A 372 29.42 19.46 -33.15
C VAL A 372 28.17 19.35 -34.04
N GLY A 373 28.26 19.80 -35.30
CA GLY A 373 27.18 19.69 -36.29
C GLY A 373 26.84 18.23 -36.61
N ARG A 374 27.85 17.38 -36.74
CA ARG A 374 27.69 15.93 -36.95
C ARG A 374 27.03 15.28 -35.74
N TRP A 375 27.49 15.59 -34.53
CA TRP A 375 26.93 15.02 -33.29
C TRP A 375 25.47 15.42 -33.06
N ARG A 376 25.09 16.66 -33.40
CA ARG A 376 23.67 17.09 -33.38
C ARG A 376 22.82 16.29 -34.37
N ALA A 377 23.33 16.02 -35.56
CA ALA A 377 22.63 15.19 -36.56
C ALA A 377 22.49 13.73 -36.09
N GLU A 378 23.51 13.16 -35.45
CA GLU A 378 23.46 11.83 -34.83
C GLU A 378 22.47 11.78 -33.66
N ALA A 379 22.45 12.79 -32.78
CA ALA A 379 21.46 12.91 -31.72
C ALA A 379 20.01 12.95 -32.23
N ARG A 380 19.76 13.68 -33.32
CA ARG A 380 18.43 13.74 -33.96
C ARG A 380 18.05 12.38 -34.55
N ARG A 381 18.98 11.71 -35.23
CA ARG A 381 18.75 10.36 -35.79
C ARG A 381 18.46 9.33 -34.70
N ALA A 382 19.23 9.36 -33.61
CA ALA A 382 19.03 8.46 -32.47
C ALA A 382 17.68 8.68 -31.75
N ALA A 383 17.19 9.93 -31.69
CA ALA A 383 15.88 10.24 -31.14
C ALA A 383 14.71 9.82 -32.06
N ALA A 384 14.94 9.81 -33.38
CA ALA A 384 13.92 9.47 -34.39
C ALA A 384 13.84 7.96 -34.68
N SER A 385 14.95 7.22 -34.59
CA SER A 385 14.94 5.78 -34.87
C SER A 385 14.32 4.99 -33.72
N GLY A 386 13.28 4.21 -34.03
CA GLY A 386 12.77 3.15 -33.16
C GLY A 386 13.38 1.77 -33.44
N ALA A 387 14.26 1.66 -34.45
CA ALA A 387 14.89 0.43 -34.90
C ALA A 387 16.42 0.51 -34.76
N GLY A 388 17.03 -0.51 -34.16
CA GLY A 388 18.47 -0.56 -33.85
C GLY A 388 18.78 -0.39 -32.36
N GLU A 389 20.07 -0.34 -32.02
CA GLU A 389 20.57 -0.11 -30.66
C GLU A 389 20.16 1.29 -30.16
N PRO A 390 19.39 1.42 -29.06
CA PRO A 390 19.03 2.72 -28.52
C PRO A 390 20.26 3.53 -28.10
N ARG A 391 20.33 4.78 -28.56
CA ARG A 391 21.40 5.73 -28.22
C ARG A 391 20.86 7.08 -27.76
N ALA A 392 21.62 7.78 -26.91
CA ALA A 392 21.35 9.16 -26.53
C ALA A 392 22.66 9.93 -26.29
N TYR A 393 22.65 11.23 -26.59
CA TYR A 393 23.83 12.08 -26.50
C TYR A 393 23.57 13.32 -25.67
N PHE A 394 24.46 13.67 -24.76
CA PHE A 394 24.32 14.81 -23.85
C PHE A 394 25.60 15.65 -23.82
N ASP A 395 25.45 16.94 -23.60
CA ASP A 395 26.58 17.79 -23.20
C ASP A 395 26.96 17.44 -21.75
N PHE A 396 28.12 16.83 -21.57
CA PHE A 396 28.55 16.31 -20.27
C PHE A 396 28.90 17.43 -19.29
N ASP A 397 29.50 18.51 -19.79
CA ASP A 397 29.84 19.68 -18.98
C ASP A 397 28.56 20.38 -18.49
N GLU A 398 27.53 20.45 -19.33
CA GLU A 398 26.21 20.96 -18.93
C GLU A 398 25.52 20.06 -17.92
N LEU A 399 25.61 18.73 -18.04
CA LEU A 399 25.08 17.82 -17.02
C LEU A 399 25.74 18.08 -15.67
N GLN A 400 27.07 18.17 -15.62
CA GLN A 400 27.82 18.46 -14.40
C GLN A 400 27.48 19.83 -13.82
N ARG A 401 27.20 20.84 -14.66
CA ARG A 401 26.75 22.16 -14.19
C ARG A 401 25.37 22.12 -13.53
N VAL A 402 24.44 21.35 -14.10
CA VAL A 402 23.06 21.21 -13.58
C VAL A 402 23.04 20.41 -12.27
N ALA A 403 23.97 19.47 -12.09
CA ALA A 403 24.15 18.73 -10.86
C ALA A 403 25.66 18.58 -10.53
N PRO A 404 26.26 19.52 -9.77
CA PRO A 404 27.71 19.59 -9.50
C PRO A 404 28.34 18.42 -8.74
N ALA A 405 27.53 17.47 -8.25
CA ALA A 405 27.96 16.20 -7.68
C ALA A 405 27.14 15.02 -8.25
N GLY A 406 26.55 15.23 -9.43
CA GLY A 406 25.74 14.25 -10.12
C GLY A 406 26.60 13.07 -10.55
N VAL A 407 26.14 11.87 -10.24
CA VAL A 407 26.72 10.62 -10.72
C VAL A 407 25.71 9.96 -11.63
N LEU A 408 26.18 9.39 -12.74
CA LEU A 408 25.36 8.55 -13.61
C LEU A 408 25.00 7.28 -12.86
N ARG A 409 23.71 6.98 -12.80
CA ARG A 409 23.19 5.75 -12.18
C ARG A 409 22.24 5.05 -13.13
N VAL A 410 22.36 3.73 -13.19
CA VAL A 410 21.46 2.84 -13.91
C VAL A 410 20.62 2.09 -12.87
N ARG A 411 19.30 2.17 -13.00
CA ARG A 411 18.36 1.53 -12.08
C ARG A 411 17.10 1.04 -12.79
N SER A 412 16.25 0.35 -12.06
CA SER A 412 14.89 0.04 -12.54
C SER A 412 13.95 1.22 -12.46
N ARG A 413 12.87 1.13 -13.26
CA ARG A 413 11.74 2.05 -13.17
C ARG A 413 11.05 1.90 -11.81
N HIS A 414 10.53 3.00 -11.29
CA HIS A 414 9.68 3.00 -10.11
C HIS A 414 8.32 3.65 -10.40
N PRO A 415 7.29 3.32 -9.62
CA PRO A 415 6.03 4.05 -9.64
C PRO A 415 6.25 5.55 -9.41
N GLY A 416 5.72 6.38 -10.31
CA GLY A 416 5.83 7.84 -10.22
C GLY A 416 6.97 8.47 -11.01
N ASP A 417 7.92 7.67 -11.55
CA ASP A 417 9.00 8.19 -12.39
C ASP A 417 8.46 9.08 -13.52
N SER A 418 9.09 10.24 -13.68
CA SER A 418 8.75 11.23 -14.70
C SER A 418 10.01 11.80 -15.34
N VAL A 419 9.95 12.02 -16.64
CA VAL A 419 11.04 12.61 -17.43
C VAL A 419 10.48 13.81 -18.19
N ARG A 420 11.28 14.87 -18.31
CA ARG A 420 10.91 16.04 -19.10
C ARG A 420 11.33 15.78 -20.54
N VAL A 421 10.37 15.78 -21.46
CA VAL A 421 10.59 15.46 -22.87
C VAL A 421 10.43 16.73 -23.69
N TRP A 422 11.39 16.98 -24.60
CA TRP A 422 11.38 18.15 -25.48
C TRP A 422 10.01 18.35 -26.14
N ALA A 423 9.49 19.58 -26.09
CA ALA A 423 8.17 19.99 -26.59
C ALA A 423 6.93 19.30 -25.96
N ARG A 424 7.08 18.26 -25.12
CA ARG A 424 5.98 17.53 -24.46
C ARG A 424 5.91 17.77 -22.95
N GLY A 425 6.86 18.51 -22.37
CA GLY A 425 6.92 18.83 -20.95
C GLY A 425 7.19 17.61 -20.06
N GLN A 426 6.78 17.67 -18.79
CA GLN A 426 6.98 16.57 -17.84
C GLN A 426 5.98 15.43 -18.11
N ARG A 427 6.51 14.22 -18.34
CA ARG A 427 5.73 13.03 -18.70
C ARG A 427 6.05 11.88 -17.77
N LYS A 428 5.01 11.17 -17.32
CA LYS A 428 5.19 9.94 -16.54
C LYS A 428 5.79 8.85 -17.43
N VAL A 429 6.88 8.22 -16.98
CA VAL A 429 7.55 7.11 -17.68
C VAL A 429 6.56 5.97 -17.98
N LYS A 430 5.64 5.68 -17.05
CA LYS A 430 4.55 4.72 -17.26
C LYS A 430 3.73 5.01 -18.54
N LYS A 431 3.36 6.27 -18.79
CA LYS A 431 2.56 6.65 -19.96
C LYS A 431 3.39 6.52 -21.25
N LEU A 432 4.66 6.92 -21.22
CA LEU A 432 5.56 6.81 -22.37
C LEU A 432 5.79 5.34 -22.78
N LEU A 433 5.95 4.46 -21.81
CA LEU A 433 6.05 3.01 -22.03
C LEU A 433 4.76 2.38 -22.58
N GLN A 434 3.59 2.92 -22.18
CA GLN A 434 2.29 2.49 -22.71
C GLN A 434 2.09 2.96 -24.16
N GLU A 435 2.47 4.19 -24.49
CA GLU A 435 2.42 4.75 -25.86
C GLU A 435 3.27 3.93 -26.83
N ARG A 436 4.38 3.36 -26.37
CA ARG A 436 5.25 2.46 -27.16
C ARG A 436 4.71 1.03 -27.29
N GLY A 437 3.53 0.72 -26.74
CA GLY A 437 2.91 -0.61 -26.86
C GLY A 437 3.63 -1.72 -26.08
N LEU A 438 4.61 -1.39 -25.21
CA LEU A 438 5.43 -2.37 -24.51
C LEU A 438 4.58 -3.17 -23.51
N LYS A 439 4.70 -4.50 -23.47
CA LYS A 439 4.02 -5.35 -22.46
C LYS A 439 4.61 -5.12 -21.07
N LEU A 440 3.82 -5.34 -20.01
CA LEU A 440 4.24 -5.05 -18.62
C LEU A 440 5.57 -5.73 -18.26
N THR A 441 5.74 -7.00 -18.66
CA THR A 441 6.95 -7.82 -18.47
C THR A 441 8.21 -7.19 -19.06
N VAL A 442 8.11 -6.53 -20.22
CA VAL A 442 9.23 -5.84 -20.88
C VAL A 442 9.51 -4.50 -20.20
N ARG A 443 8.45 -3.81 -19.74
CA ARG A 443 8.58 -2.47 -19.15
C ARG A 443 9.42 -2.45 -17.88
N ASP A 444 9.37 -3.51 -17.07
CA ASP A 444 10.17 -3.63 -15.84
C ASP A 444 11.65 -3.97 -16.11
N ARG A 445 11.96 -4.43 -17.34
CA ARG A 445 13.31 -4.80 -17.76
C ARG A 445 14.10 -3.67 -18.40
N ILE A 446 13.42 -2.62 -18.89
CA ILE A 446 14.10 -1.46 -19.47
C ILE A 446 14.81 -0.66 -18.36
N PRO A 447 16.13 -0.40 -18.47
CA PRO A 447 16.83 0.39 -17.48
C PRO A 447 16.43 1.88 -17.56
N ILE A 448 16.51 2.56 -16.43
CA ILE A 448 16.39 4.02 -16.32
C ILE A 448 17.78 4.56 -16.00
N VAL A 449 18.23 5.52 -16.79
CA VAL A 449 19.48 6.24 -16.55
C VAL A 449 19.17 7.60 -15.94
N GLU A 450 19.73 7.86 -14.78
CA GLU A 450 19.62 9.14 -14.07
C GLU A 450 20.99 9.75 -13.80
N PHE A 451 21.04 11.08 -13.75
CA PHE A 451 22.20 11.84 -13.34
C PHE A 451 21.85 12.62 -12.08
N GLY A 452 22.46 12.28 -10.95
CA GLY A 452 22.02 12.77 -9.64
C GLY A 452 20.60 12.28 -9.31
N GLN A 453 19.63 13.18 -9.25
CA GLN A 453 18.20 12.86 -9.03
C GLN A 453 17.33 12.99 -10.29
N THR A 454 17.94 13.36 -11.43
CA THR A 454 17.21 13.65 -12.67
C THR A 454 17.29 12.48 -13.63
N ILE A 455 16.14 11.96 -14.08
CA ILE A 455 16.09 10.96 -15.15
C ILE A 455 16.52 11.62 -16.46
N VAL A 456 17.65 11.18 -17.01
CA VAL A 456 18.22 11.73 -18.25
C VAL A 456 17.81 10.89 -19.47
N TRP A 457 17.63 9.57 -19.31
CA TRP A 457 17.34 8.70 -20.43
C TRP A 457 16.58 7.42 -20.04
N VAL A 458 15.63 7.05 -20.91
CA VAL A 458 14.91 5.78 -20.90
C VAL A 458 15.12 5.15 -22.30
N PRO A 459 16.01 4.14 -22.43
CA PRO A 459 16.41 3.59 -23.72
C PRO A 459 15.22 3.16 -24.58
N GLY A 460 15.23 3.57 -25.84
CA GLY A 460 14.19 3.25 -26.83
C GLY A 460 12.83 3.92 -26.57
N VAL A 461 12.69 4.73 -25.51
CA VAL A 461 11.41 5.30 -25.08
C VAL A 461 11.46 6.82 -25.06
N ALA A 462 12.39 7.41 -24.31
CA ALA A 462 12.50 8.85 -24.14
C ALA A 462 13.90 9.31 -23.72
N ARG A 463 14.34 10.42 -24.31
CA ARG A 463 15.51 11.21 -23.89
C ARG A 463 15.02 12.49 -23.21
N SER A 464 15.63 12.84 -22.08
CA SER A 464 15.37 14.09 -21.39
C SER A 464 15.81 15.29 -22.22
N ASP A 465 15.14 16.43 -22.06
CA ASP A 465 15.52 17.70 -22.67
C ASP A 465 16.69 18.41 -21.98
N VAL A 466 17.20 17.84 -20.88
CA VAL A 466 18.38 18.32 -20.17
C VAL A 466 19.65 18.15 -21.03
N ALA A 467 20.56 19.10 -20.88
CA ALA A 467 21.89 19.11 -21.50
C ALA A 467 21.89 18.84 -23.02
N PRO A 468 21.18 19.66 -23.83
CA PRO A 468 21.25 19.57 -25.28
C PRO A 468 22.65 19.95 -25.78
N ILE A 469 23.06 19.34 -26.89
CA ILE A 469 24.35 19.65 -27.54
C ILE A 469 24.31 21.06 -28.15
N ARG A 470 25.21 21.93 -27.71
CA ARG A 470 25.36 23.33 -28.15
C ARG A 470 26.67 23.53 -28.90
N ASP A 471 26.83 24.65 -29.60
CA ASP A 471 28.08 24.96 -30.31
C ASP A 471 29.25 25.16 -29.34
N SER A 472 28.94 25.46 -28.08
CA SER A 472 29.89 25.57 -26.97
C SER A 472 30.17 24.25 -26.25
N SER A 473 29.64 23.11 -26.71
CA SER A 473 29.85 21.81 -26.06
C SER A 473 31.26 21.30 -26.31
N SER A 474 32.00 20.99 -25.23
CA SER A 474 33.38 20.50 -25.30
C SER A 474 33.47 19.00 -25.02
N ASN A 475 32.70 18.49 -24.05
CA ASN A 475 32.64 17.07 -23.73
C ASN A 475 31.26 16.49 -24.02
N LEU A 476 31.20 15.48 -24.89
CA LEU A 476 29.98 14.78 -25.27
C LEU A 476 29.89 13.42 -24.60
N LEU A 477 28.81 13.21 -23.85
CA LEU A 477 28.44 11.92 -23.31
C LEU A 477 27.55 11.18 -24.31
N GLU A 478 27.98 10.02 -24.78
CA GLU A 478 27.14 9.04 -25.47
C GLU A 478 26.69 7.96 -24.49
N LEU A 479 25.40 7.65 -24.48
CA LEU A 479 24.82 6.50 -23.79
C LEU A 479 24.28 5.51 -24.82
N VAL A 480 24.68 4.24 -24.71
CA VAL A 480 24.25 3.14 -25.59
C VAL A 480 23.62 2.04 -24.74
N TYR A 481 22.52 1.45 -25.21
CA TYR A 481 21.91 0.29 -24.59
C TYR A 481 21.89 -0.88 -25.57
N ARG A 482 22.56 -1.98 -25.21
CA ARG A 482 22.56 -3.22 -25.99
C ARG A 482 21.82 -4.30 -25.23
N VAL A 483 20.86 -4.95 -25.87
CA VAL A 483 20.16 -6.10 -25.28
C VAL A 483 21.08 -7.31 -25.41
N VAL A 484 21.22 -8.07 -24.31
CA VAL A 484 22.01 -9.31 -24.25
C VAL A 484 21.07 -10.49 -24.10
#